data_AF-A0AAN1XWM1-F1
#
_entry.id   AF-A0AAN1XWM1-F1
#
_cell.length_a   1.000
_cell.length_b   1.000
_cell.length_c   1.000
_cell.angle_alpha   90.00
_cell.angle_beta   90.00
_cell.angle_gamma   90.00
#
_symmetry.space_group_name_H-M   'P 1'
#
loop_
_entity.id
_entity.type
_entity.pdbx_description
1 polymer ?
#
loop_
_entity_poly.entity_id
_entity_poly.type
_entity_poly.pdbx_seq_one_letter_code
_entity_poly.pdbx_strand_id
1 'polypeptide(L)'
;MRSLIFALPVLALLCAAVVPTAASAKVRTYYIAADEVEWNYLPLGKDMIKGQVLPTPPPDTPGNTFIKALYREYTDATFAHLKPRKAEEQYLGYLGPIVRAEVGDSIRIVFRNNATRPYSIHAHGVR
;
A
#
# COMPACT_ATOMS: atom_id res chain seq x y z
N MET A 1 -49.25 -61.22 25.78
CA MET A 1 -48.72 -59.84 25.85
C MET A 1 -47.32 -59.87 25.27
N ARG A 2 -47.14 -59.46 23.99
CA ARG A 2 -45.85 -59.48 23.29
C ARG A 2 -45.52 -58.06 22.83
N SER A 3 -44.31 -57.65 23.15
CA SER A 3 -43.79 -56.28 23.14
C SER A 3 -43.51 -55.73 21.73
N LEU A 4 -43.70 -54.42 21.58
CA LEU A 4 -43.22 -53.55 20.49
C LEU A 4 -41.69 -53.52 20.43
N ILE A 5 -41.10 -53.51 19.22
CA ILE A 5 -39.86 -52.79 18.90
C ILE A 5 -39.94 -52.25 17.46
N PHE A 6 -39.91 -50.92 17.32
CA PHE A 6 -39.68 -50.17 16.08
C PHE A 6 -38.18 -50.12 15.78
N ALA A 7 -37.78 -50.26 14.51
CA ALA A 7 -36.41 -49.97 14.06
C ALA A 7 -36.46 -49.11 12.78
N LEU A 8 -36.13 -47.82 12.93
CA LEU A 8 -35.83 -46.89 11.83
C LEU A 8 -34.34 -47.00 11.46
N PRO A 9 -33.94 -46.97 10.18
CA PRO A 9 -32.54 -46.95 9.82
C PRO A 9 -31.99 -45.52 9.91
N VAL A 10 -30.89 -45.37 10.64
CA VAL A 10 -30.12 -44.14 10.78
C VAL A 10 -29.43 -43.82 9.45
N LEU A 11 -29.83 -42.71 8.82
CA LEU A 11 -29.16 -42.15 7.65
C LEU A 11 -27.84 -41.51 8.09
N ALA A 12 -26.72 -42.15 7.76
CA ALA A 12 -25.38 -41.68 8.10
C ALA A 12 -25.06 -40.36 7.37
N LEU A 13 -24.89 -39.30 8.15
CA LEU A 13 -24.51 -37.97 7.70
C LEU A 13 -23.00 -37.95 7.36
N LEU A 14 -22.67 -38.06 6.06
CA LEU A 14 -21.31 -37.82 5.58
C LEU A 14 -21.08 -36.31 5.50
N CYS A 15 -20.77 -35.70 6.64
CA CYS A 15 -20.23 -34.35 6.69
C CYS A 15 -18.74 -34.45 6.32
N ALA A 16 -18.43 -34.37 5.02
CA ALA A 16 -17.06 -34.14 4.58
C ALA A 16 -16.64 -32.75 5.10
N ALA A 17 -15.83 -32.74 6.16
CA ALA A 17 -15.23 -31.51 6.65
C ALA A 17 -14.36 -30.94 5.53
N VAL A 18 -14.84 -29.86 4.90
CA VAL A 18 -14.00 -29.01 4.06
C VAL A 18 -12.97 -28.40 5.00
N VAL A 19 -11.78 -29.00 5.07
CA VAL A 19 -10.66 -28.44 5.81
C VAL A 19 -10.26 -27.18 5.04
N PRO A 20 -10.41 -25.96 5.60
CA PRO A 20 -9.90 -24.78 4.95
C PRO A 20 -8.38 -24.94 4.86
N THR A 21 -7.85 -25.01 3.64
CA THR A 21 -6.42 -24.94 3.40
C THR A 21 -5.94 -23.60 3.93
N ALA A 22 -5.18 -23.62 5.03
CA ALA A 22 -4.55 -22.43 5.55
C ALA A 22 -3.74 -21.78 4.41
N ALA A 23 -4.09 -20.55 4.06
CA ALA A 23 -3.31 -19.77 3.09
C ALA A 23 -1.86 -19.75 3.60
N SER A 24 -0.93 -20.24 2.77
CA SER A 24 0.48 -20.28 3.16
C SER A 24 0.95 -18.85 3.41
N ALA A 25 1.39 -18.56 4.63
CA ALA A 25 2.04 -17.31 4.99
C ALA A 25 3.17 -17.00 4.01
N LYS A 26 3.18 -15.78 3.45
CA LYS A 26 4.23 -15.30 2.53
C LYS A 26 5.00 -14.14 3.13
N VAL A 27 6.28 -14.05 2.77
CA VAL A 27 7.09 -12.86 3.03
C VAL A 27 6.98 -11.91 1.84
N ARG A 28 6.33 -10.76 2.02
CA ARG A 28 6.19 -9.73 0.98
C ARG A 28 7.27 -8.69 1.15
N THR A 29 8.17 -8.60 0.16
CA THR A 29 9.33 -7.69 0.22
C THR A 29 9.08 -6.43 -0.60
N TYR A 30 9.36 -5.28 0.00
CA TYR A 30 9.29 -3.97 -0.63
C TYR A 30 10.64 -3.26 -0.50
N TYR A 31 11.11 -2.67 -1.60
CA TYR A 31 12.32 -1.85 -1.62
C TYR A 31 11.90 -0.40 -1.68
N ILE A 32 12.06 0.33 -0.58
CA ILE A 32 11.54 1.69 -0.44
C ILE A 32 12.69 2.62 -0.07
N ALA A 33 12.82 3.74 -0.78
CA ALA A 33 13.75 4.80 -0.39
C ALA A 33 13.01 6.08 0.00
N ALA A 34 13.63 6.88 0.87
CA ALA A 34 13.27 8.28 1.05
C ALA A 34 14.13 9.12 0.09
N ASP A 35 13.50 9.74 -0.91
CA ASP A 35 14.16 10.56 -1.93
C ASP A 35 13.68 12.01 -1.84
N GLU A 36 14.61 12.96 -1.90
CA GLU A 36 14.25 14.37 -2.06
C GLU A 36 13.88 14.66 -3.51
N VAL A 37 12.68 15.21 -3.71
CA VAL A 37 12.18 15.62 -5.02
C VAL A 37 11.63 17.03 -4.95
N GLU A 38 11.71 17.73 -6.08
CA GLU A 38 11.00 18.97 -6.30
C GLU A 38 9.50 18.68 -6.51
N TRP A 39 8.66 19.15 -5.58
CA TRP A 39 7.23 18.88 -5.58
C TRP A 39 6.42 20.16 -5.82
N ASN A 40 5.73 20.22 -6.97
CA ASN A 40 4.84 21.32 -7.34
C ASN A 40 3.40 21.00 -6.90
N TYR A 41 2.85 21.81 -6.00
CA TYR A 41 1.47 21.66 -5.51
C TYR A 41 0.40 22.13 -6.50
N LEU A 42 0.78 22.97 -7.46
CA LEU A 42 -0.12 23.55 -8.45
C LEU A 42 0.40 23.28 -9.87
N PRO A 43 0.61 22.01 -10.25
CA PRO A 43 1.30 21.65 -11.51
C PRO A 43 0.54 22.07 -12.76
N LEU A 44 -0.79 22.25 -12.66
CA LEU A 44 -1.64 22.69 -13.76
C LEU A 44 -1.74 24.22 -13.86
N GLY A 45 -1.30 24.96 -12.83
CA GLY A 45 -1.41 26.43 -12.79
C GLY A 45 -2.86 26.95 -12.93
N LYS A 46 -3.86 26.10 -12.66
CA LYS A 46 -5.26 26.36 -12.96
C LYS A 46 -6.15 25.86 -11.81
N ASP A 47 -7.13 26.67 -11.44
CA ASP A 47 -8.26 26.24 -10.61
C ASP A 47 -9.16 25.34 -11.49
N MET A 48 -9.13 24.04 -11.20
CA MET A 48 -9.89 23.05 -11.97
C MET A 48 -11.40 23.08 -11.67
N ILE A 49 -11.83 23.72 -10.59
CA ILE A 49 -13.25 23.89 -10.25
C ILE A 49 -13.84 25.06 -11.05
N LYS A 50 -13.14 26.21 -11.07
CA LYS A 50 -13.61 27.42 -11.79
C LYS A 50 -13.18 27.48 -13.25
N GLY A 51 -12.22 26.65 -13.65
CA GLY A 51 -11.66 26.66 -15.00
C GLY A 51 -10.76 27.86 -15.28
N GLN A 52 -10.23 28.53 -14.26
CA GLN A 52 -9.45 29.78 -14.38
C GLN A 52 -7.97 29.58 -14.09
N VAL A 53 -7.11 30.28 -14.80
CA VAL A 53 -5.65 30.30 -14.52
C VAL A 53 -5.43 30.94 -13.15
N LEU A 54 -4.52 30.36 -12.36
CA LEU A 54 -4.17 30.89 -11.05
C LEU A 54 -3.45 32.23 -11.21
N PRO A 55 -3.72 33.23 -10.35
CA PRO A 55 -3.04 34.51 -10.41
C PRO A 55 -1.54 34.33 -10.17
N THR A 56 -0.73 35.14 -10.85
CA THR A 56 0.71 35.18 -10.61
C THR A 56 0.94 35.65 -9.16
N PRO A 57 1.68 34.88 -8.35
CA PRO A 57 1.97 35.28 -6.98
C PRO A 57 2.87 36.54 -6.98
N PRO A 58 2.74 37.42 -5.96
CA PRO A 58 3.65 38.54 -5.77
C PRO A 58 5.12 38.08 -5.68
N PRO A 59 6.10 38.93 -6.07
CA PRO A 59 7.52 38.56 -6.15
C PRO A 59 8.11 37.95 -4.88
N ASP A 60 7.63 38.38 -3.71
CA ASP A 60 8.15 37.95 -2.40
C ASP A 60 7.41 36.75 -1.80
N THR A 61 6.55 36.10 -2.59
CA THR A 61 5.77 34.95 -2.11
C THR A 61 6.55 33.66 -2.35
N PRO A 62 6.62 32.74 -1.37
CA PRO A 62 7.11 31.39 -1.62
C PRO A 62 6.32 30.78 -2.78
N GLY A 63 7.04 30.24 -3.77
CA GLY A 63 6.41 29.60 -4.93
C GLY A 63 5.54 28.40 -4.55
N ASN A 64 5.01 27.71 -5.55
CA ASN A 64 4.17 26.52 -5.36
C ASN A 64 4.97 25.21 -5.29
N THR A 65 6.29 25.31 -5.38
CA THR A 65 7.20 24.18 -5.59
C THR A 65 8.25 24.13 -4.50
N PHE A 66 8.39 22.97 -3.87
CA PHE A 66 9.24 22.79 -2.69
C PHE A 66 9.97 21.46 -2.74
N ILE A 67 11.17 21.40 -2.19
CA ILE A 67 11.86 20.13 -1.96
C ILE A 67 11.15 19.35 -0.86
N LYS A 68 10.80 18.10 -1.13
CA LYS A 68 10.14 17.18 -0.20
C LYS A 68 10.85 15.84 -0.23
N ALA A 69 11.01 15.21 0.94
CA ALA A 69 11.43 13.81 1.03
C ALA A 69 10.19 12.91 0.89
N LEU A 70 10.14 12.13 -0.19
CA LEU A 70 9.05 11.21 -0.51
C LEU A 70 9.52 9.76 -0.36
N TYR A 71 8.63 8.89 0.11
CA TYR A 71 8.85 7.45 0.05
C TYR A 71 8.54 6.94 -1.36
N ARG A 72 9.51 6.29 -2.02
CA ARG A 72 9.36 5.77 -3.40
C ARG A 72 9.76 4.31 -3.45
N GLU A 73 9.02 3.52 -4.23
CA GLU A 73 9.29 2.09 -4.40
C GLU A 73 10.27 1.85 -5.55
N TYR A 74 11.21 0.95 -5.33
CA TYR A 74 12.20 0.47 -6.29
C TYR A 74 11.93 -0.99 -6.63
N THR A 75 12.45 -1.43 -7.77
CA THR A 75 12.23 -2.81 -8.27
C THR A 75 12.93 -3.87 -7.40
N ASP A 76 14.08 -3.52 -6.81
CA ASP A 76 14.95 -4.47 -6.12
C ASP A 76 15.95 -3.76 -5.16
N ALA A 77 16.79 -4.57 -4.51
CA ALA A 77 17.76 -4.14 -3.50
C ALA A 77 18.89 -3.23 -4.02
N THR A 78 19.05 -3.09 -5.34
CA THR A 78 20.07 -2.18 -5.90
C THR A 78 19.64 -0.72 -5.77
N PHE A 79 18.32 -0.47 -5.72
CA PHE A 79 17.71 0.85 -5.82
C PHE A 79 18.14 1.62 -7.09
N ALA A 80 18.40 0.90 -8.18
CA ALA A 80 18.75 1.52 -9.47
C ALA A 80 17.52 1.99 -10.25
N HIS A 81 16.41 1.24 -10.15
CA HIS A 81 15.20 1.51 -10.95
C HIS A 81 13.98 1.72 -10.05
N LEU A 82 13.36 2.88 -10.21
CA LEU A 82 12.07 3.18 -9.60
C LEU A 82 11.01 2.26 -10.21
N LYS A 83 10.17 1.69 -9.37
CA LYS A 83 9.03 0.92 -9.81
C LYS A 83 8.01 1.87 -10.45
N PRO A 84 7.62 1.66 -11.72
CA PRO A 84 6.64 2.52 -12.37
C PRO A 84 5.31 2.50 -11.63
N ARG A 85 4.77 3.69 -11.34
CA ARG A 85 3.44 3.83 -10.74
C ARG A 85 2.37 3.55 -11.79
N LYS A 86 1.38 2.72 -11.45
CA LYS A 86 0.29 2.40 -12.37
C LYS A 86 -0.63 3.61 -12.55
N ALA A 87 -1.41 3.62 -13.64
CA ALA A 87 -2.42 4.65 -13.89
C ALA A 87 -3.41 4.77 -12.73
N GLU A 88 -3.86 3.64 -12.18
CA GLU A 88 -4.76 3.57 -11.03
C GLU A 88 -4.14 4.11 -9.73
N GLU A 89 -2.83 4.28 -9.64
CA GLU A 89 -2.13 4.76 -8.45
C GLU A 89 -1.71 6.24 -8.57
N GLN A 90 -1.93 6.88 -9.73
CA GLN A 90 -1.52 8.27 -9.97
C GLN A 90 -2.08 9.24 -8.93
N TYR A 91 -3.28 8.96 -8.40
CA TYR A 91 -3.93 9.76 -7.37
C TYR A 91 -3.12 9.85 -6.05
N LEU A 92 -2.19 8.92 -5.80
CA LEU A 92 -1.36 8.95 -4.59
C LEU A 92 -0.51 10.22 -4.51
N GLY A 93 -0.18 10.84 -5.64
CA GLY A 93 0.59 12.07 -5.66
C GLY A 93 1.92 11.92 -4.92
N TYR A 94 2.11 12.68 -3.85
CA TYR A 94 3.34 12.63 -3.03
C TYR A 94 3.32 11.52 -1.97
N LEU A 95 2.22 10.78 -1.82
CA LEU A 95 2.16 9.65 -0.89
C LEU A 95 3.07 8.52 -1.38
N GLY A 96 3.58 7.75 -0.41
CA GLY A 96 4.41 6.58 -0.67
C GLY A 96 3.66 5.43 -1.34
N PRO A 97 4.38 4.34 -1.66
CA PRO A 97 3.75 3.14 -2.22
C PRO A 97 2.80 2.48 -1.22
N ILE A 98 1.75 1.82 -1.73
CA ILE A 98 0.82 1.07 -0.89
C ILE A 98 1.45 -0.28 -0.54
N VAL A 99 1.76 -0.48 0.74
CA VAL A 99 2.21 -1.77 1.28
C VAL A 99 0.99 -2.64 1.59
N ARG A 100 0.90 -3.80 0.95
CA ARG A 100 -0.21 -4.76 1.13
C ARG A 100 0.27 -6.09 1.67
N ALA A 101 -0.57 -6.72 2.50
CA ALA A 101 -0.37 -8.05 3.06
C ALA A 101 -1.72 -8.67 3.45
N GLU A 102 -1.76 -9.99 3.56
CA GLU A 102 -2.88 -10.74 4.13
C GLU A 102 -2.57 -11.13 5.58
N VAL A 103 -3.59 -11.54 6.34
CA VAL A 103 -3.39 -12.04 7.70
C VAL A 103 -2.50 -13.29 7.66
N GLY A 104 -1.42 -13.27 8.42
CA GLY A 104 -0.41 -14.34 8.46
C GLY A 104 0.82 -14.07 7.60
N ASP A 105 0.77 -13.11 6.68
CA ASP A 105 1.95 -12.69 5.93
C ASP A 105 2.94 -11.91 6.80
N SER A 106 4.22 -11.94 6.41
CA SER A 106 5.25 -11.05 6.96
C SER A 106 5.61 -9.98 5.94
N ILE A 107 5.62 -8.72 6.37
CA ILE A 107 6.05 -7.59 5.54
C ILE A 107 7.54 -7.33 5.80
N ARG A 108 8.34 -7.37 4.74
CA ARG A 108 9.76 -7.01 4.79
C ARG A 108 9.99 -5.73 3.99
N ILE A 109 10.39 -4.66 4.66
CA ILE A 109 10.79 -3.42 4.00
C ILE A 109 12.31 -3.31 4.04
N VAL A 110 12.94 -3.29 2.88
CA VAL A 110 14.35 -2.92 2.73
C VAL A 110 14.38 -1.42 2.46
N PHE A 111 14.81 -0.66 3.46
CA PHE A 111 14.78 0.79 3.42
C PHE A 111 16.15 1.39 3.09
N ARG A 112 16.17 2.40 2.21
CA ARG A 112 17.35 3.24 1.95
C ARG A 112 17.00 4.71 2.17
N ASN A 113 17.83 5.44 2.90
CA ASN A 113 17.66 6.88 3.05
C ASN A 113 18.59 7.61 2.08
N ASN A 114 18.04 8.21 1.02
CA ASN A 114 18.80 9.04 0.07
C ASN A 114 18.65 10.54 0.34
N ALA A 115 17.87 10.93 1.35
CA ALA A 115 17.61 12.31 1.70
C ALA A 115 18.67 12.87 2.68
N THR A 116 18.68 14.19 2.85
CA THR A 116 19.69 14.91 3.65
C THR A 116 19.54 14.72 5.15
N ARG A 117 18.34 14.33 5.61
CA ARG A 117 18.00 14.18 7.03
C ARG A 117 17.84 12.71 7.39
N PRO A 118 18.02 12.31 8.66
CA PRO A 118 17.74 10.95 9.08
C PRO A 118 16.23 10.66 9.01
N TYR A 119 15.85 9.72 8.14
CA TYR A 119 14.48 9.20 8.02
C TYR A 119 14.43 7.71 8.37
N SER A 120 13.27 7.26 8.81
CA SER A 120 12.98 5.86 9.16
C SER A 120 11.50 5.56 8.91
N ILE A 121 11.14 4.28 8.83
CA ILE A 121 9.75 3.84 8.66
C ILE A 121 9.23 3.29 9.99
N HIS A 122 8.11 3.86 10.47
CA HIS A 122 7.34 3.34 11.58
C HIS A 122 5.98 2.87 11.09
N ALA A 123 5.66 1.60 11.30
CA ALA A 123 4.40 1.02 10.84
C ALA A 123 3.33 1.07 11.94
N HIS A 124 2.08 1.24 11.54
CA HIS A 124 0.92 1.17 12.42
C HIS A 124 0.06 -0.04 12.03
N GLY A 125 -0.47 -0.77 13.02
CA GLY A 125 -1.40 -1.88 12.79
C GLY A 125 -0.78 -3.20 12.33
N VAL A 126 0.54 -3.35 12.45
CA VAL A 126 1.28 -4.58 12.17
C VAL A 126 2.21 -4.92 13.33
N ARG A 127 2.65 -6.18 13.42
CA ARG A 127 3.60 -6.67 14.42
C ARG A 127 4.77 -7.36 13.74
#